data_AF-A0A7C3UFX6-F1
#
_entry.id   AF-A0A7C3UFX6-F1
#
_cell.length_a   1.000
_cell.length_b   1.000
_cell.length_c   1.000
_cell.angle_alpha   90.00
_cell.angle_beta   90.00
_cell.angle_gamma   90.00
#
_symmetry.space_group_name_H-M   'P 1'
#
loop_
_entity.id
_entity.type
_entity.pdbx_description
1 polymer ?
#
loop_
_entity_poly.entity_id
_entity_poly.type
_entity_poly.pdbx_seq_one_letter_code
_entity_poly.pdbx_strand_id
1 'polypeptide(L)'
;MKILVLFVLINYSFIEACVKSSQSDMENISCINLLVSEVDLKPEIISECSNMTKNDSWIGYLCLCRINSIKKNFKTALSACFKAKEKNPFSPHIYTEISNLYLLQGKREEALIEAEFALNLSTMDFNANFLSAKIIESRNPYKALTLYKNSLDILKKSNSVYIVGKKTYIEGKIKELEKNIVVIENKKKESDYSKCMNRYRKQTDKSVALKILEECFKIKKTQDINLNFKYLELLYENSKYQKAIIESLEMEDSIKENQKKEKLYLILANSYQKLGERKKALNYYSKLYKNHTQDINILNKYGELLEEDGNKIMAIEVYNKIYSINPKKELYEKIENLKIEAMGNDEILAEMKLRGFVEKEKVVLSPQDKKLFYSISIFERNNAIEWLTKTYPGYANLTVKNEKGELKLAFEGYNLYLKYISQQAIKHFQKNNVIPNFLFRLLDENGNMIFDSKGRLTYEGLIAYYKAKDTGK
;
A
#
# COMPACT_ATOMS: atom_id res chain seq x y z
N MET A 1 10.36 7.51 57.96
CA MET A 1 11.51 7.14 58.82
C MET A 1 11.21 6.03 59.84
N LYS A 2 9.99 5.89 60.38
CA LYS A 2 9.64 4.82 61.34
C LYS A 2 9.38 3.41 60.75
N ILE A 3 9.08 3.30 59.45
CA ILE A 3 8.84 1.99 58.78
C ILE A 3 10.16 1.27 58.42
N LEU A 4 11.25 2.02 58.20
CA LEU A 4 12.57 1.44 57.90
C LEU A 4 13.20 0.73 59.11
N VAL A 5 12.89 1.21 60.32
CA VAL A 5 13.44 0.68 61.57
C VAL A 5 12.74 -0.62 61.98
N LEU A 6 11.44 -0.78 61.68
CA LEU A 6 10.73 -2.02 61.98
C LEU A 6 11.16 -3.19 61.07
N PHE A 7 11.45 -2.92 59.78
CA PHE A 7 11.93 -3.96 58.85
C PHE A 7 13.35 -4.45 59.16
N VAL A 8 14.21 -3.57 59.71
CA VAL A 8 15.57 -3.93 60.14
C VAL A 8 15.54 -4.75 61.44
N LEU A 9 14.61 -4.47 62.36
CA LEU A 9 14.51 -5.20 63.63
C LEU A 9 13.86 -6.60 63.50
N ILE A 10 12.95 -6.81 62.54
CA ILE A 10 12.34 -8.13 62.29
C ILE A 10 13.31 -9.09 61.57
N ASN A 11 14.26 -8.57 60.78
CA ASN A 11 15.30 -9.38 60.14
C ASN A 11 16.44 -9.81 61.09
N TYR A 12 16.70 -9.04 62.15
CA TYR A 12 17.83 -9.30 63.05
C TYR A 12 17.59 -10.50 64.00
N SER A 13 16.34 -10.76 64.39
CA SER A 13 15.98 -11.85 65.32
C SER A 13 15.79 -13.22 64.65
N PHE A 14 15.61 -13.28 63.32
CA PHE A 14 15.42 -14.55 62.58
C PHE A 14 16.74 -15.29 62.29
N ILE A 15 17.87 -14.56 62.21
CA ILE A 15 19.17 -15.13 61.80
C ILE A 15 19.89 -15.81 62.98
N GLU A 16 19.56 -15.45 64.23
CA GLU A 16 20.32 -15.84 65.43
C GLU A 16 20.33 -17.33 65.76
N ALA A 17 19.44 -18.12 65.15
CA ALA A 17 19.40 -19.57 65.33
C ALA A 17 18.91 -20.31 64.07
N CYS A 18 19.19 -19.76 62.88
CA CYS A 18 18.56 -20.22 61.64
C CYS A 18 19.21 -21.49 61.07
N VAL A 19 20.53 -21.67 61.18
CA VAL A 19 21.22 -22.89 60.72
C VAL A 19 21.41 -23.81 61.91
N LYS A 20 20.93 -25.07 61.83
CA LYS A 20 21.07 -26.10 62.87
C LYS A 20 21.23 -27.48 62.25
N SER A 21 22.04 -28.34 62.88
CA SER A 21 22.20 -29.73 62.49
C SER A 21 20.90 -30.55 62.57
N SER A 22 19.92 -30.09 63.36
CA SER A 22 18.62 -30.75 63.58
C SER A 22 17.53 -30.35 62.58
N GLN A 23 17.78 -29.38 61.69
CA GLN A 23 16.81 -28.90 60.69
C GLN A 23 16.92 -29.64 59.38
N SER A 24 15.88 -29.53 58.56
CA SER A 24 15.90 -30.08 57.21
C SER A 24 16.92 -29.36 56.32
N ASP A 25 17.39 -30.08 55.30
CA ASP A 25 18.32 -29.56 54.31
C ASP A 25 17.82 -28.26 53.65
N MET A 26 16.53 -28.20 53.32
CA MET A 26 15.90 -27.02 52.69
C MET A 26 15.81 -25.81 53.62
N GLU A 27 15.54 -26.01 54.91
CA GLU A 27 15.53 -24.92 55.90
C GLU A 27 16.93 -24.33 56.07
N ASN A 28 17.94 -25.19 56.22
CA ASN A 28 19.33 -24.77 56.31
C ASN A 28 19.78 -24.03 55.05
N ILE A 29 19.40 -24.48 53.85
CA ILE A 29 19.71 -23.80 52.58
C ILE A 29 19.02 -22.43 52.51
N SER A 30 17.77 -22.33 52.94
CA SER A 30 17.07 -21.04 53.01
C SER A 30 17.81 -20.05 53.92
N CYS A 31 18.32 -20.51 55.06
CA CYS A 31 19.11 -19.70 55.98
C CYS A 31 20.48 -19.32 55.42
N ILE A 32 21.21 -20.26 54.81
CA ILE A 32 22.52 -20.00 54.17
C ILE A 32 22.39 -18.93 53.08
N ASN A 33 21.30 -18.96 52.31
CA ASN A 33 21.04 -17.98 51.26
C ASN A 33 20.89 -16.54 51.79
N LEU A 34 20.45 -16.36 53.05
CA LEU A 34 20.35 -15.04 53.69
C LEU A 34 21.72 -14.43 54.00
N LEU A 35 22.79 -15.22 54.05
CA LEU A 35 24.15 -14.72 54.23
C LEU A 35 24.61 -14.01 52.95
N VAL A 36 24.68 -12.68 52.99
CA VAL A 36 25.00 -11.85 51.82
C VAL A 36 26.23 -10.96 52.03
N SER A 37 26.63 -10.71 53.27
CA SER A 37 27.72 -9.82 53.66
C SER A 37 28.43 -10.31 54.93
N GLU A 38 29.60 -9.72 55.24
CA GLU A 38 30.35 -10.09 56.45
C GLU A 38 29.57 -9.79 57.74
N VAL A 39 28.65 -8.84 57.72
CA VAL A 39 27.80 -8.46 58.87
C VAL A 39 26.83 -9.60 59.25
N ASP A 40 26.48 -10.46 58.30
CA ASP A 40 25.58 -11.60 58.53
C ASP A 40 26.30 -12.79 59.19
N LEU A 41 27.65 -12.75 59.26
CA LEU A 41 28.49 -13.88 59.68
C LEU A 41 28.67 -13.93 61.20
N LYS A 42 27.62 -14.35 61.92
CA LYS A 42 27.67 -14.53 63.38
C LYS A 42 28.54 -15.75 63.77
N PRO A 43 29.32 -15.69 64.89
CA PRO A 43 30.16 -16.79 65.34
C PRO A 43 29.42 -18.12 65.52
N GLU A 44 28.15 -18.07 65.94
CA GLU A 44 27.29 -19.23 66.16
C GLU A 44 27.04 -19.98 64.85
N ILE A 45 26.78 -19.25 63.76
CA ILE A 45 26.55 -19.83 62.42
C ILE A 45 27.83 -20.50 61.90
N ILE A 46 28.99 -19.86 62.10
CA ILE A 46 30.29 -20.42 61.69
C ILE A 46 30.58 -21.71 62.46
N SER A 47 30.33 -21.71 63.77
CA SER A 47 30.51 -22.87 64.65
C SER A 47 29.61 -24.03 64.22
N GLU A 48 28.34 -23.75 63.96
CA GLU A 48 27.38 -24.77 63.56
C GLU A 48 27.72 -25.37 62.20
N CYS A 49 28.04 -24.55 61.19
CA CYS A 49 28.47 -25.04 59.89
C CYS A 49 29.76 -25.87 59.97
N SER A 50 30.67 -25.52 60.87
CA SER A 50 31.88 -26.31 61.15
C SER A 50 31.54 -27.64 61.82
N ASN A 51 30.63 -27.67 62.78
CA ASN A 51 30.17 -28.91 63.42
C ASN A 51 29.48 -29.85 62.44
N MET A 52 28.66 -29.33 61.52
CA MET A 52 28.05 -30.13 60.46
C MET A 52 29.09 -30.82 59.56
N THR A 53 30.24 -30.17 59.29
CA THR A 53 31.33 -30.82 58.55
C THR A 53 32.04 -31.93 59.31
N LYS A 54 32.06 -31.90 60.65
CA LYS A 54 32.60 -33.02 61.46
C LYS A 54 31.74 -34.28 61.30
N ASN A 55 30.45 -34.10 61.02
CA ASN A 55 29.51 -35.17 60.70
C ASN A 55 29.44 -35.45 59.19
N ASP A 56 30.41 -34.96 58.42
CA ASP A 56 30.53 -35.13 56.96
C ASP A 56 29.30 -34.67 56.13
N SER A 57 28.54 -33.72 56.66
CA SER A 57 27.34 -33.19 55.99
C SER A 57 27.69 -32.25 54.83
N TRP A 58 27.13 -32.54 53.65
CA TRP A 58 27.29 -31.71 52.44
C TRP A 58 26.81 -30.25 52.64
N ILE A 59 25.82 -30.02 53.51
CA ILE A 59 25.31 -28.67 53.85
C ILE A 59 26.30 -27.90 54.69
N GLY A 60 26.99 -28.56 55.62
CA GLY A 60 28.06 -27.93 56.39
C GLY A 60 29.14 -27.39 55.45
N TYR A 61 29.56 -28.21 54.48
CA TYR A 61 30.53 -27.80 53.46
C TYR A 61 30.00 -26.68 52.55
N LEU A 62 28.72 -26.72 52.14
CA LEU A 62 28.08 -25.66 51.35
C LEU A 62 28.01 -24.33 52.13
N CYS A 63 27.66 -24.39 53.42
CA CYS A 63 27.64 -23.23 54.30
C CYS A 63 29.05 -22.62 54.45
N LEU A 64 30.07 -23.45 54.71
CA LEU A 64 31.44 -22.97 54.77
C LEU A 64 31.92 -22.41 53.43
N CYS A 65 31.47 -22.96 52.29
CA CYS A 65 31.73 -22.36 50.99
C CYS A 65 31.17 -20.93 50.94
N ARG A 66 29.89 -20.73 51.26
CA ARG A 66 29.24 -19.42 51.29
C ARG A 66 29.96 -18.42 52.20
N ILE A 67 30.28 -18.81 53.43
CA ILE A 67 30.97 -17.98 54.41
C ILE A 67 32.34 -17.53 53.89
N ASN A 68 33.13 -18.46 53.34
CA ASN A 68 34.45 -18.13 52.81
C ASN A 68 34.36 -17.32 51.52
N SER A 69 33.32 -17.51 50.69
CA SER A 69 33.04 -16.67 49.51
C SER A 69 32.80 -15.22 49.92
N ILE A 70 32.00 -14.98 50.97
CA ILE A 70 31.72 -13.64 51.51
C ILE A 70 32.99 -12.98 52.04
N LYS A 71 33.82 -13.73 52.79
CA LYS A 71 35.14 -13.29 53.27
C LYS A 71 36.20 -13.14 52.16
N LYS A 72 35.84 -13.43 50.91
CA LYS A 72 36.75 -13.43 49.73
C LYS A 72 37.95 -14.38 49.86
N ASN A 73 37.85 -15.40 50.73
CA ASN A 73 38.83 -16.47 50.87
C ASN A 73 38.61 -17.53 49.77
N PHE A 74 38.80 -17.13 48.52
CA PHE A 74 38.32 -17.90 47.35
C PHE A 74 38.88 -19.32 47.27
N LYS A 75 40.15 -19.55 47.66
CA LYS A 75 40.76 -20.88 47.66
C LYS A 75 40.07 -21.82 48.65
N THR A 76 39.84 -21.33 49.87
CA THR A 76 39.15 -22.08 50.93
C THR A 76 37.68 -22.29 50.59
N ALA A 77 37.02 -21.27 50.03
CA ALA A 77 35.64 -21.36 49.56
C ALA A 77 35.48 -22.45 48.50
N LEU A 78 36.35 -22.46 47.48
CA LEU A 78 36.29 -23.44 46.40
C LEU A 78 36.53 -24.87 46.91
N SER A 79 37.48 -25.06 47.83
CA SER A 79 37.71 -26.36 48.45
C SER A 79 36.48 -26.85 49.22
N ALA A 80 35.83 -25.98 49.99
CA ALA A 80 34.59 -26.33 50.70
C ALA A 80 33.43 -26.64 49.72
N CYS A 81 33.27 -25.85 48.67
CA CYS A 81 32.26 -26.10 47.64
C CYS A 81 32.47 -27.42 46.89
N PHE A 82 33.72 -27.78 46.56
CA PHE A 82 34.02 -29.06 45.91
C PHE A 82 33.83 -30.25 46.84
N LYS A 83 34.12 -30.11 48.14
CA LYS A 83 33.73 -31.13 49.12
C LYS A 83 32.22 -31.30 49.21
N ALA A 84 31.46 -30.20 49.19
CA ALA A 84 29.99 -30.27 49.12
C ALA A 84 29.53 -31.02 47.85
N LYS A 85 30.12 -30.69 46.69
CA LYS A 85 29.85 -31.33 45.39
C LYS A 85 30.19 -32.83 45.39
N GLU A 86 31.29 -33.24 46.01
CA GLU A 86 31.68 -34.64 46.18
C GLU A 86 30.63 -35.42 46.99
N LYS A 87 30.13 -34.82 48.09
CA LYS A 87 29.17 -35.46 48.98
C LYS A 87 27.75 -35.50 48.42
N ASN A 88 27.36 -34.52 47.61
CA ASN A 88 26.06 -34.51 46.95
C ASN A 88 26.13 -33.92 45.52
N PRO A 89 26.50 -34.72 44.50
CA PRO A 89 26.72 -34.23 43.15
C PRO A 89 25.44 -33.87 42.38
N PHE A 90 24.24 -34.14 42.93
CA PHE A 90 22.95 -33.90 42.26
C PHE A 90 22.17 -32.71 42.84
N SER A 91 22.75 -31.96 43.79
CA SER A 91 22.09 -30.79 44.37
C SER A 91 22.36 -29.51 43.56
N PRO A 92 21.35 -28.88 42.92
CA PRO A 92 21.52 -27.65 42.14
C PRO A 92 22.02 -26.48 42.99
N HIS A 93 21.77 -26.49 44.30
CA HIS A 93 22.22 -25.45 45.23
C HIS A 93 23.75 -25.37 45.34
N ILE A 94 24.46 -26.49 45.17
CA ILE A 94 25.92 -26.50 45.19
C ILE A 94 26.49 -25.85 43.93
N TYR A 95 25.95 -26.21 42.78
CA TYR A 95 26.39 -25.67 41.48
C TYR A 95 26.08 -24.17 41.36
N THR A 96 24.94 -23.71 41.87
CA THR A 96 24.63 -22.28 41.94
C THR A 96 25.57 -21.52 42.88
N GLU A 97 26.02 -22.13 43.98
CA GLU A 97 26.98 -21.49 44.88
C GLU A 97 28.41 -21.46 44.30
N ILE A 98 28.83 -22.51 43.59
CA ILE A 98 30.08 -22.50 42.81
C ILE A 98 30.02 -21.43 41.72
N SER A 99 28.89 -21.33 41.00
CA SER A 99 28.67 -20.30 39.99
C SER A 99 28.80 -18.88 40.58
N ASN A 100 28.18 -18.63 41.74
CA ASN A 100 28.33 -17.37 42.48
C ASN A 100 29.79 -17.08 42.82
N LEU A 101 30.51 -18.07 43.33
CA LEU A 101 31.92 -17.94 43.68
C LEU A 101 32.79 -17.58 42.46
N TYR A 102 32.53 -18.20 41.31
CA TYR A 102 33.23 -17.85 40.06
C TYR A 102 32.85 -16.45 39.57
N LEU A 103 31.59 -16.02 39.72
CA LEU A 103 31.20 -14.64 39.41
C LEU A 103 31.94 -13.62 40.28
N LEU A 104 32.11 -13.89 41.57
CA LEU A 104 32.86 -13.02 42.48
C LEU A 104 34.35 -12.91 42.09
N GLN A 105 34.89 -13.94 41.45
CA GLN A 105 36.25 -13.95 40.89
C GLN A 105 36.36 -13.33 39.49
N GLY A 106 35.25 -12.89 38.88
CA GLY A 106 35.21 -12.40 37.50
C GLY A 106 35.28 -13.51 36.44
N LYS A 107 35.26 -14.78 36.84
CA LYS A 107 35.32 -15.97 35.97
C LYS A 107 33.94 -16.30 35.40
N ARG A 108 33.51 -15.50 34.41
CA ARG A 108 32.14 -15.56 33.88
C ARG A 108 31.81 -16.84 33.11
N GLU A 109 32.76 -17.43 32.39
CA GLU A 109 32.49 -18.66 31.62
C GLU A 109 32.32 -19.85 32.55
N GLU A 110 33.21 -20.02 33.53
CA GLU A 110 33.14 -21.08 34.53
C GLU A 110 31.88 -20.94 35.39
N ALA A 111 31.50 -19.71 35.74
CA ALA A 111 30.24 -19.45 36.38
C ALA A 111 29.04 -19.87 35.54
N LEU A 112 29.08 -19.64 34.22
CA LEU A 112 27.99 -20.04 33.33
C LEU A 112 27.87 -21.55 33.25
N ILE A 113 28.99 -22.26 33.12
CA ILE A 113 29.03 -23.73 33.05
C ILE A 113 28.35 -24.33 34.29
N GLU A 114 28.72 -23.87 35.49
CA GLU A 114 28.15 -24.41 36.73
C GLU A 114 26.67 -23.99 36.89
N ALA A 115 26.27 -22.79 36.44
CA ALA A 115 24.86 -22.37 36.46
C ALA A 115 24.00 -23.19 35.47
N GLU A 116 24.51 -23.50 34.27
CA GLU A 116 23.84 -24.35 33.30
C GLU A 116 23.75 -25.80 33.78
N PHE A 117 24.78 -26.30 34.47
CA PHE A 117 24.71 -27.61 35.11
C PHE A 117 23.62 -27.64 36.19
N ALA A 118 23.51 -26.59 37.01
CA ALA A 118 22.43 -26.47 37.99
C ALA A 118 21.03 -26.49 37.33
N LEU A 119 20.88 -25.80 36.19
CA LEU A 119 19.63 -25.80 35.42
C LEU A 119 19.30 -27.18 34.82
N ASN A 120 20.32 -27.94 34.39
CA ASN A 120 20.14 -29.29 33.88
C ASN A 120 19.70 -30.27 34.98
N LEU A 121 20.17 -30.08 36.21
CA LEU A 121 19.70 -30.85 37.37
C LEU A 121 18.29 -30.46 37.79
N SER A 122 17.96 -29.16 37.78
CA SER A 122 16.63 -28.68 38.13
C SER A 122 16.28 -27.41 37.36
N THR A 123 15.38 -27.55 36.38
CA THR A 123 14.88 -26.43 35.58
C THR A 123 14.02 -25.45 36.39
N MET A 124 13.52 -25.90 37.55
CA MET A 124 12.70 -25.12 38.49
C MET A 124 13.51 -24.54 39.66
N ASP A 125 14.84 -24.63 39.65
CA ASP A 125 15.67 -23.96 40.66
C ASP A 125 15.71 -22.45 40.42
N PHE A 126 15.32 -21.69 41.45
CA PHE A 126 15.27 -20.22 41.38
C PHE A 126 16.65 -19.60 41.14
N ASN A 127 17.67 -20.03 41.89
CA ASN A 127 19.00 -19.43 41.84
C ASN A 127 19.70 -19.78 40.53
N ALA A 128 19.49 -20.98 39.99
CA ALA A 128 20.04 -21.43 38.70
C ALA A 128 19.49 -20.58 37.55
N ASN A 129 18.17 -20.35 37.52
CA ASN A 129 17.54 -19.46 36.55
C ASN A 129 18.04 -18.02 36.72
N PHE A 130 18.03 -17.50 37.94
CA PHE A 130 18.43 -16.12 38.24
C PHE A 130 19.90 -15.83 37.88
N LEU A 131 20.83 -16.70 38.27
CA LEU A 131 22.26 -16.53 38.00
C LEU A 131 22.58 -16.68 36.53
N SER A 132 22.03 -17.70 35.87
CA SER A 132 22.20 -17.89 34.43
C SER A 132 21.71 -16.66 33.65
N ALA A 133 20.54 -16.12 34.01
CA ALA A 133 20.01 -14.90 33.40
C ALA A 133 20.98 -13.71 33.56
N LYS A 134 21.47 -13.47 34.78
CA LYS A 134 22.42 -12.40 35.10
C LYS A 134 23.73 -12.52 34.33
N ILE A 135 24.23 -13.73 34.09
CA ILE A 135 25.49 -13.96 33.39
C ILE A 135 25.34 -13.66 31.89
N ILE A 136 24.24 -14.11 31.28
CA ILE A 136 24.09 -14.08 29.81
C ILE A 136 23.34 -12.86 29.29
N GLU A 137 22.77 -12.00 30.14
CA GLU A 137 21.89 -10.88 29.72
C GLU A 137 22.51 -9.95 28.68
N SER A 138 23.83 -9.76 28.70
CA SER A 138 24.56 -8.95 27.71
C SER A 138 24.84 -9.67 26.38
N ARG A 139 24.94 -11.00 26.38
CA ARG A 139 25.31 -11.82 25.22
C ARG A 139 24.10 -12.38 24.49
N ASN A 140 23.10 -12.81 25.25
CA ASN A 140 21.87 -13.40 24.74
C ASN A 140 20.68 -12.85 25.56
N PRO A 141 20.19 -11.64 25.23
CA PRO A 141 19.11 -11.01 25.97
C PRO A 141 17.81 -11.81 25.90
N TYR A 142 17.59 -12.57 24.82
CA TYR A 142 16.43 -13.45 24.65
C TYR A 142 16.43 -14.60 25.67
N LYS A 143 17.55 -15.36 25.74
CA LYS A 143 17.69 -16.46 26.72
C LYS A 143 17.64 -15.91 28.15
N ALA A 144 18.26 -14.77 28.42
CA ALA A 144 18.21 -14.12 29.73
C ALA A 144 16.78 -13.72 30.14
N LEU A 145 15.99 -13.16 29.23
CA LEU A 145 14.60 -12.80 29.50
C LEU A 145 13.78 -14.01 29.92
N THR A 146 13.91 -15.13 29.21
CA THR A 146 13.23 -16.39 29.56
C THR A 146 13.63 -16.87 30.95
N LEU A 147 14.92 -16.89 31.25
CA LEU A 147 15.43 -17.33 32.56
C LEU A 147 14.97 -16.41 33.70
N TYR A 148 14.96 -15.08 33.49
CA TYR A 148 14.39 -14.16 34.48
C TYR A 148 12.88 -14.40 34.67
N LYS A 149 12.11 -14.64 33.61
CA LYS A 149 10.68 -14.96 33.68
C LYS A 149 10.43 -16.25 34.48
N ASN A 150 11.22 -17.30 34.24
CA ASN A 150 11.17 -18.54 35.00
C ASN A 150 11.47 -18.29 36.49
N SER A 151 12.53 -17.52 36.80
CA SER A 151 12.85 -17.17 38.19
C SER A 151 11.71 -16.42 38.88
N LEU A 152 11.02 -15.52 38.17
CA LEU A 152 9.87 -14.79 38.70
C LEU A 152 8.64 -15.68 38.92
N ASP A 153 8.41 -16.67 38.07
CA ASP A 153 7.32 -17.64 38.24
C ASP A 153 7.53 -18.52 39.48
N ILE A 154 8.76 -18.98 39.69
CA ILE A 154 9.14 -19.74 40.89
C ILE A 154 8.95 -18.89 42.14
N LEU A 155 9.33 -17.60 42.10
CA LEU A 155 9.15 -16.67 43.22
C LEU A 155 7.68 -16.51 43.59
N LYS A 156 6.76 -16.39 42.62
CA LYS A 156 5.32 -16.26 42.88
C LYS A 156 4.72 -17.46 43.62
N LYS A 157 5.34 -18.64 43.48
CA LYS A 157 4.91 -19.89 44.13
C LYS A 157 5.61 -20.12 45.48
N SER A 158 6.57 -19.27 45.86
CA SER A 158 7.43 -19.45 47.03
C SER A 158 7.08 -18.47 48.16
N ASN A 159 7.13 -18.95 49.40
CA ASN A 159 7.03 -18.12 50.61
C ASN A 159 8.39 -17.66 51.16
N SER A 160 9.50 -17.89 50.44
CA SER A 160 10.86 -17.55 50.91
C SER A 160 11.13 -16.04 50.88
N VAL A 161 11.37 -15.43 52.03
CA VAL A 161 11.69 -13.99 52.18
C VAL A 161 12.91 -13.57 51.36
N TYR A 162 13.95 -14.42 51.31
CA TYR A 162 15.16 -14.18 50.52
C TYR A 162 14.85 -14.01 49.02
N ILE A 163 14.03 -14.93 48.50
CA ILE A 163 13.66 -14.95 47.08
C ILE A 163 12.72 -13.77 46.79
N VAL A 164 11.74 -13.52 47.66
CA VAL A 164 10.79 -12.41 47.56
C VAL A 164 11.52 -11.05 47.52
N GLY A 165 12.60 -10.87 48.27
CA GLY A 165 13.43 -9.66 48.25
C GLY A 165 14.06 -9.34 46.89
N LYS A 166 14.21 -10.32 45.99
CA LYS A 166 14.74 -10.13 44.62
C LYS A 166 13.68 -9.78 43.59
N LYS A 167 12.39 -9.81 43.94
CA LYS A 167 11.26 -9.60 43.01
C LYS A 167 11.40 -8.31 42.20
N THR A 168 11.56 -7.17 42.87
CA THR A 168 11.63 -5.86 42.23
C THR A 168 12.82 -5.74 41.27
N TYR A 169 13.95 -6.35 41.62
CA TYR A 169 15.13 -6.40 40.74
C TYR A 169 14.84 -7.20 39.46
N ILE A 170 14.26 -8.40 39.59
CA ILE A 170 13.93 -9.27 38.45
C ILE A 170 12.90 -8.60 37.55
N GLU A 171 11.85 -8.00 38.11
CA GLU A 171 10.84 -7.26 37.36
C GLU A 171 11.45 -6.06 36.61
N GLY A 172 12.37 -5.32 37.25
CA GLY A 172 13.11 -4.24 36.61
C GLY A 172 13.96 -4.73 35.43
N LYS A 173 14.68 -5.85 35.61
CA LYS A 173 15.51 -6.46 34.56
C LYS A 173 14.70 -7.00 33.39
N ILE A 174 13.55 -7.62 33.65
CA ILE A 174 12.62 -8.06 32.61
C ILE A 174 12.18 -6.87 31.75
N LYS A 175 11.74 -5.77 32.37
CA LYS A 175 11.31 -4.55 31.65
C LYS A 175 12.45 -3.96 30.82
N GLU A 176 13.66 -3.90 31.38
CA GLU A 176 14.86 -3.42 30.69
C GLU A 176 15.16 -4.28 29.45
N LEU A 177 15.19 -5.61 29.61
CA LEU A 177 15.46 -6.55 28.53
C LEU A 177 14.39 -6.54 27.45
N GLU A 178 13.10 -6.47 27.81
CA GLU A 178 12.01 -6.36 26.85
C GLU A 178 12.16 -5.09 25.99
N LYS A 179 12.49 -3.95 26.59
CA LYS A 179 12.76 -2.71 25.85
C LYS A 179 13.98 -2.86 24.93
N ASN A 180 15.07 -3.44 25.42
CA ASN A 180 16.29 -3.63 24.65
C ASN A 180 16.08 -4.58 23.46
N ILE A 181 15.34 -5.68 23.66
CA ILE A 181 15.00 -6.63 22.61
C ILE A 181 14.19 -5.96 21.50
N VAL A 182 13.20 -5.13 21.83
CA VAL A 182 12.45 -4.35 20.84
C VAL A 182 13.38 -3.45 20.01
N VAL A 183 14.38 -2.82 20.64
CA VAL A 183 15.39 -2.02 19.91
C VAL A 183 16.25 -2.88 18.98
N ILE A 184 16.68 -4.06 19.44
CA ILE A 184 17.47 -5.01 18.63
C ILE A 184 16.66 -5.48 17.42
N GLU A 185 15.39 -5.86 17.64
CA GLU A 185 14.49 -6.32 16.59
C GLU A 185 14.19 -5.22 15.58
N ASN A 186 13.96 -3.98 16.04
CA ASN A 186 13.76 -2.85 15.14
C ASN A 186 15.01 -2.54 14.30
N LYS A 187 16.22 -2.59 14.90
CA LYS A 187 17.47 -2.43 14.15
C LYS A 187 17.67 -3.54 13.11
N LYS A 188 17.37 -4.79 13.48
CA LYS A 188 17.43 -5.92 12.55
C LYS A 188 16.45 -5.74 11.40
N LYS A 189 15.20 -5.38 11.71
CA LYS A 189 14.15 -5.08 10.75
C LYS A 189 14.55 -3.95 9.79
N GLU A 190 15.18 -2.89 10.29
CA GLU A 190 15.68 -1.79 9.46
C GLU A 190 16.82 -2.22 8.53
N SER A 191 17.74 -3.05 9.05
CA SER A 191 18.82 -3.64 8.26
C SER A 191 18.29 -4.54 7.15
N ASP A 192 17.33 -5.42 7.47
CA ASP A 192 16.72 -6.33 6.53
C ASP A 192 15.89 -5.57 5.47
N TYR A 193 15.15 -4.55 5.88
CA TYR A 193 14.44 -3.66 4.96
C TYR A 193 15.41 -2.92 4.02
N SER A 194 16.52 -2.39 4.55
CA SER A 194 17.54 -1.69 3.76
C SER A 194 18.19 -2.60 2.71
N LYS A 195 18.54 -3.84 3.10
CA LYS A 195 19.05 -4.86 2.18
C LYS A 195 18.01 -5.19 1.11
N CYS A 196 16.74 -5.34 1.48
CA CYS A 196 15.65 -5.59 0.54
C CYS A 196 15.50 -4.44 -0.47
N MET A 197 15.48 -3.19 0.01
CA MET A 197 15.38 -2.00 -0.84
C MET A 197 16.55 -1.85 -1.80
N ASN A 198 17.76 -2.25 -1.40
CA ASN A 198 18.91 -2.29 -2.30
C ASN A 198 18.75 -3.34 -3.41
N ARG A 199 18.11 -4.49 -3.13
CA ARG A 199 17.77 -5.46 -4.19
C ARG A 199 16.74 -4.89 -5.15
N TYR A 200 15.69 -4.24 -4.63
CA TYR A 200 14.65 -3.59 -5.42
C TYR A 200 15.24 -2.53 -6.38
N ARG A 201 16.09 -1.63 -5.88
CA ARG A 201 16.72 -0.55 -6.68
C ARG A 201 17.59 -1.04 -7.83
N LYS A 202 18.09 -2.28 -7.77
CA LYS A 202 18.91 -2.90 -8.82
C LYS A 202 18.09 -3.58 -9.91
N GLN A 203 16.77 -3.73 -9.73
CA GLN A 203 15.95 -4.43 -10.71
C GLN A 203 15.50 -3.49 -11.82
N THR A 204 15.64 -3.96 -13.05
CA THR A 204 15.14 -3.32 -14.26
C THR A 204 13.83 -3.97 -14.74
N ASP A 205 13.66 -5.27 -14.50
CA ASP A 205 12.43 -5.99 -14.81
C ASP A 205 11.31 -5.57 -13.85
N LYS A 206 10.22 -5.06 -14.42
CA LYS A 206 9.07 -4.53 -13.68
C LYS A 206 8.32 -5.59 -12.87
N SER A 207 8.28 -6.83 -13.35
CA SER A 207 7.59 -7.93 -12.66
C SER A 207 8.39 -8.42 -11.46
N VAL A 208 9.72 -8.52 -11.62
CA VAL A 208 10.63 -8.86 -10.53
C VAL A 208 10.69 -7.72 -9.51
N ALA A 209 10.75 -6.46 -9.97
CA ALA A 209 10.74 -5.28 -9.11
C ALA A 209 9.48 -5.24 -8.23
N LEU A 210 8.30 -5.51 -8.80
CA LEU A 210 7.06 -5.60 -8.04
C LEU A 210 7.14 -6.66 -6.93
N LYS A 211 7.57 -7.88 -7.28
CA LYS A 211 7.69 -8.98 -6.33
C LYS A 211 8.62 -8.64 -5.17
N ILE A 212 9.79 -8.07 -5.46
CA ILE A 212 10.75 -7.68 -4.41
C ILE A 212 10.17 -6.55 -3.54
N LEU A 213 9.50 -5.57 -4.13
CA LEU A 213 8.92 -4.47 -3.36
C LEU A 213 7.82 -4.96 -2.41
N GLU A 214 6.99 -5.92 -2.83
CA GLU A 214 6.02 -6.59 -1.95
C GLU A 214 6.71 -7.36 -0.81
N GLU A 215 7.83 -8.04 -1.07
CA GLU A 215 8.65 -8.64 -0.01
C GLU A 215 9.17 -7.60 0.97
N CYS A 216 9.65 -6.44 0.49
CA CYS A 216 10.15 -5.38 1.36
C CYS A 216 9.02 -4.80 2.24
N PHE A 217 7.81 -4.64 1.70
CA PHE A 217 6.67 -4.14 2.46
C PHE A 217 6.12 -5.14 3.50
N LYS A 218 6.35 -6.45 3.33
CA LYS A 218 6.12 -7.44 4.40
C LYS A 218 7.07 -7.25 5.58
N ILE A 219 8.30 -6.81 5.33
CA ILE A 219 9.26 -6.46 6.39
C ILE A 219 8.78 -5.19 7.08
N LYS A 220 8.61 -4.10 6.34
CA LYS A 220 8.23 -2.79 6.90
C LYS A 220 7.37 -2.03 5.91
N LYS A 221 6.15 -1.67 6.32
CA LYS A 221 5.31 -0.73 5.58
C LYS A 221 5.95 0.65 5.55
N THR A 222 5.88 1.32 4.41
CA THR A 222 6.45 2.66 4.22
C THR A 222 5.36 3.73 4.22
N GLN A 223 5.69 4.90 4.76
CA GLN A 223 4.90 6.13 4.62
C GLN A 223 5.47 7.03 3.51
N ASP A 224 6.53 6.60 2.83
CA ASP A 224 7.10 7.30 1.69
C ASP A 224 6.11 7.29 0.52
N ILE A 225 5.46 8.43 0.31
CA ILE A 225 4.46 8.64 -0.72
C ILE A 225 5.03 8.35 -2.12
N ASN A 226 6.28 8.71 -2.39
CA ASN A 226 6.89 8.51 -3.71
C ASN A 226 7.12 7.03 -4.00
N LEU A 227 7.60 6.29 -2.99
CA LEU A 227 7.77 4.84 -3.13
C LEU A 227 6.43 4.13 -3.28
N ASN A 228 5.39 4.60 -2.59
CA ASN A 228 4.04 4.07 -2.74
C ASN A 228 3.48 4.34 -4.14
N PHE A 229 3.66 5.53 -4.71
CA PHE A 229 3.30 5.77 -6.12
C PHE A 229 4.03 4.82 -7.07
N LYS A 230 5.32 4.57 -6.81
CA LYS A 230 6.07 3.64 -7.64
C LYS A 230 5.53 2.21 -7.55
N TYR A 231 5.10 1.80 -6.36
CA TYR A 231 4.41 0.53 -6.17
C TYR A 231 3.08 0.47 -6.94
N LEU A 232 2.26 1.52 -6.89
CA LEU A 232 1.01 1.60 -7.65
C LEU A 232 1.24 1.52 -9.17
N GLU A 233 2.26 2.21 -9.69
CA GLU A 233 2.67 2.11 -11.10
C GLU A 233 3.06 0.67 -11.45
N LEU A 234 3.89 0.02 -10.63
CA LEU A 234 4.32 -1.36 -10.85
C LEU A 234 3.12 -2.33 -10.83
N LEU A 235 2.17 -2.14 -9.92
CA LEU A 235 0.94 -2.94 -9.89
C LEU A 235 0.14 -2.77 -11.19
N TYR A 236 -0.04 -1.55 -11.65
CA TYR A 236 -0.75 -1.26 -12.90
C TYR A 236 -0.05 -1.89 -14.11
N GLU A 237 1.27 -1.68 -14.25
CA GLU A 237 2.08 -2.19 -15.37
C GLU A 237 2.11 -3.73 -15.41
N ASN A 238 2.01 -4.38 -14.25
CA ASN A 238 1.94 -5.85 -14.13
C ASN A 238 0.50 -6.39 -14.18
N SER A 239 -0.46 -5.60 -14.67
CA SER A 239 -1.88 -5.96 -14.78
C SER A 239 -2.54 -6.38 -13.45
N LYS A 240 -1.98 -5.97 -12.31
CA LYS A 240 -2.56 -6.19 -10.97
C LYS A 240 -3.56 -5.08 -10.62
N TYR A 241 -4.49 -4.80 -11.53
CA TYR A 241 -5.39 -3.64 -11.47
C TYR A 241 -6.25 -3.59 -10.20
N GLN A 242 -6.79 -4.73 -9.75
CA GLN A 242 -7.60 -4.79 -8.54
C GLN A 242 -6.80 -4.38 -7.30
N LYS A 243 -5.55 -4.85 -7.20
CA LYS A 243 -4.66 -4.47 -6.09
C LYS A 243 -4.23 -3.01 -6.20
N ALA A 244 -3.93 -2.53 -7.41
CA ALA A 244 -3.64 -1.12 -7.64
C ALA A 244 -4.79 -0.21 -7.16
N ILE A 245 -6.04 -0.61 -7.39
CA ILE A 245 -7.22 0.13 -6.92
C ILE A 245 -7.28 0.15 -5.39
N ILE A 246 -7.18 -1.01 -4.73
CA ILE A 246 -7.26 -1.11 -3.27
C ILE A 246 -6.20 -0.22 -2.60
N GLU A 247 -4.94 -0.38 -3.03
CA GLU A 247 -3.80 0.37 -2.48
C GLU A 247 -3.91 1.88 -2.79
N SER A 248 -4.48 2.25 -3.95
CA SER A 248 -4.72 3.65 -4.30
C SER A 248 -5.80 4.28 -3.41
N LEU A 249 -6.88 3.55 -3.11
CA LEU A 249 -7.96 4.03 -2.25
C LEU A 249 -7.51 4.23 -0.80
N GLU A 250 -6.68 3.32 -0.27
CA GLU A 250 -6.10 3.46 1.08
C GLU A 250 -5.27 4.74 1.24
N MET A 251 -4.71 5.23 0.13
CA MET A 251 -3.90 6.45 0.13
C MET A 251 -4.69 7.72 -0.20
N GLU A 252 -5.91 7.65 -0.76
CA GLU A 252 -6.62 8.80 -1.34
C GLU A 252 -6.76 9.97 -0.37
N ASP A 253 -7.13 9.69 0.89
CA ASP A 253 -7.34 10.72 1.91
C ASP A 253 -6.04 11.32 2.47
N SER A 254 -4.93 10.60 2.35
CA SER A 254 -3.62 11.04 2.86
C SER A 254 -2.94 12.07 1.93
N ILE A 255 -3.34 12.12 0.66
CA ILE A 255 -2.70 12.95 -0.37
C ILE A 255 -3.39 14.30 -0.47
N LYS A 256 -2.71 15.33 0.06
CA LYS A 256 -3.17 16.73 -0.01
C LYS A 256 -2.69 17.47 -1.25
N GLU A 257 -1.56 17.08 -1.82
CA GLU A 257 -0.97 17.75 -2.98
C GLU A 257 -1.75 17.44 -4.25
N ASN A 258 -2.26 18.47 -4.94
CA ASN A 258 -3.10 18.31 -6.13
C ASN A 258 -2.42 17.49 -7.24
N GLN A 259 -1.15 17.73 -7.54
CA GLN A 259 -0.42 17.00 -8.58
C GLN A 259 -0.32 15.50 -8.29
N LYS A 260 -0.08 15.12 -7.02
CA LYS A 260 -0.05 13.72 -6.61
C LYS A 260 -1.45 13.11 -6.65
N LYS A 261 -2.46 13.88 -6.24
CA LYS A 261 -3.86 13.46 -6.30
C LYS A 261 -4.32 13.18 -7.73
N GLU A 262 -3.90 14.00 -8.70
CA GLU A 262 -4.13 13.73 -10.12
C GLU A 262 -3.46 12.42 -10.58
N LYS A 263 -2.19 12.19 -10.23
CA LYS A 263 -1.52 10.91 -10.55
C LYS A 263 -2.29 9.71 -9.98
N LEU A 264 -2.76 9.82 -8.73
CA LEU A 264 -3.56 8.77 -8.09
C LEU A 264 -4.88 8.53 -8.85
N TYR A 265 -5.60 9.60 -9.18
CA TYR A 265 -6.84 9.53 -9.93
C TYR A 265 -6.67 8.93 -11.32
N LEU A 266 -5.55 9.23 -11.98
CA LEU A 266 -5.21 8.63 -13.26
C LEU A 266 -4.97 7.12 -13.14
N ILE A 267 -4.27 6.66 -12.10
CA ILE A 267 -4.06 5.23 -11.83
C ILE A 267 -5.41 4.53 -11.58
N LEU A 268 -6.28 5.12 -10.75
CA LEU A 268 -7.62 4.60 -10.46
C LEU A 268 -8.48 4.53 -11.73
N ALA A 269 -8.56 5.62 -12.49
CA ALA A 269 -9.34 5.71 -13.72
C ALA A 269 -8.91 4.64 -14.74
N ASN A 270 -7.61 4.55 -15.02
CA ASN A 270 -7.06 3.56 -15.95
C ASN A 270 -7.25 2.13 -15.43
N SER A 271 -7.12 1.88 -14.12
CA SER A 271 -7.28 0.53 -13.54
C SER A 271 -8.73 0.06 -13.63
N TYR A 272 -9.70 0.92 -13.29
CA TYR A 272 -11.12 0.59 -13.46
C TYR A 272 -11.48 0.37 -14.92
N GLN A 273 -10.94 1.18 -15.84
CA GLN A 273 -11.14 1.01 -17.27
C GLN A 273 -10.63 -0.36 -17.75
N LYS A 274 -9.44 -0.80 -17.31
CA LYS A 274 -8.86 -2.11 -17.65
C LYS A 274 -9.67 -3.29 -17.11
N LEU A 275 -10.43 -3.09 -16.04
CA LEU A 275 -11.35 -4.09 -15.47
C LEU A 275 -12.77 -4.03 -16.07
N GLY A 276 -13.04 -3.14 -17.03
CA GLY A 276 -14.37 -2.96 -17.62
C GLY A 276 -15.36 -2.22 -16.71
N GLU A 277 -14.90 -1.67 -15.59
CA GLU A 277 -15.70 -0.93 -14.61
C GLU A 277 -15.92 0.53 -15.06
N ARG A 278 -16.62 0.66 -16.21
CA ARG A 278 -16.79 1.90 -16.99
C ARG A 278 -17.26 3.10 -16.16
N LYS A 279 -18.32 2.92 -15.36
CA LYS A 279 -18.89 4.00 -14.53
C LYS A 279 -17.90 4.53 -13.49
N LYS A 280 -17.11 3.63 -12.87
CA LYS A 280 -16.09 4.02 -11.89
C LYS A 280 -14.92 4.74 -12.57
N ALA A 281 -14.50 4.26 -13.75
CA ALA A 281 -13.49 4.94 -14.55
C ALA A 281 -13.93 6.37 -14.91
N LEU A 282 -15.15 6.55 -15.42
CA LEU A 282 -15.73 7.86 -15.73
C LEU A 282 -15.77 8.78 -14.51
N ASN A 283 -16.10 8.27 -13.32
CA ASN A 283 -16.08 9.06 -12.09
C ASN A 283 -14.67 9.63 -11.82
N TYR A 284 -13.61 8.83 -11.92
CA TYR A 284 -12.25 9.31 -11.68
C TYR A 284 -11.72 10.22 -12.80
N TYR A 285 -12.06 9.97 -14.06
CA TYR A 285 -11.78 10.93 -15.14
C TYR A 285 -12.51 12.26 -14.93
N SER A 286 -13.74 12.25 -14.41
CA SER A 286 -14.45 13.48 -14.07
C SER A 286 -13.76 14.26 -12.94
N LYS A 287 -13.18 13.56 -11.94
CA LYS A 287 -12.37 14.17 -10.88
C LYS A 287 -11.12 14.83 -11.47
N LEU A 288 -10.43 14.18 -12.41
CA LEU A 288 -9.28 14.77 -13.14
C LEU A 288 -9.68 16.02 -13.92
N TYR A 289 -10.82 15.97 -14.61
CA TYR A 289 -11.35 17.12 -15.36
C TYR A 289 -11.69 18.30 -14.45
N LYS A 290 -12.36 18.05 -13.31
CA LYS A 290 -12.70 19.06 -12.29
C LYS A 290 -11.47 19.67 -11.62
N ASN A 291 -10.38 18.92 -11.50
CA ASN A 291 -9.09 19.44 -11.05
C ASN A 291 -8.36 20.27 -12.12
N HIS A 292 -9.03 20.57 -13.24
CA HIS A 292 -8.52 21.36 -14.34
C HIS A 292 -7.28 20.77 -15.02
N THR A 293 -7.16 19.44 -15.06
CA THR A 293 -6.08 18.82 -15.84
C THR A 293 -6.06 19.37 -17.27
N GLN A 294 -4.85 19.67 -17.75
CA GLN A 294 -4.57 20.15 -19.10
C GLN A 294 -3.90 19.06 -19.97
N ASP A 295 -3.74 17.85 -19.43
CA ASP A 295 -3.17 16.73 -20.19
C ASP A 295 -4.18 16.27 -21.28
N ILE A 296 -3.86 16.61 -22.52
CA ILE A 296 -4.67 16.28 -23.70
C ILE A 296 -4.94 14.76 -23.80
N ASN A 297 -4.00 13.91 -23.38
CA ASN A 297 -4.19 12.45 -23.43
C ASN A 297 -5.27 11.99 -22.44
N ILE A 298 -5.30 12.59 -21.24
CA ILE A 298 -6.34 12.31 -20.24
C ILE A 298 -7.68 12.83 -20.72
N LEU A 299 -7.73 14.05 -21.26
CA LEU A 299 -8.95 14.64 -21.80
C LEU A 299 -9.51 13.83 -22.98
N ASN A 300 -8.66 13.37 -23.90
CA ASN A 300 -9.08 12.53 -25.03
C ASN A 300 -9.72 11.24 -24.54
N LYS A 301 -9.05 10.51 -23.63
CA LYS A 301 -9.60 9.29 -23.04
C LYS A 301 -10.93 9.52 -22.33
N TYR A 302 -11.07 10.65 -21.63
CA TYR A 302 -12.31 11.00 -20.97
C TYR A 302 -13.43 11.29 -21.99
N GLY A 303 -13.14 12.07 -23.04
CA GLY A 303 -14.08 12.36 -24.13
C GLY A 303 -14.55 11.09 -24.85
N GLU A 304 -13.62 10.19 -25.18
CA GLU A 304 -13.92 8.89 -25.82
C GLU A 304 -14.82 8.03 -24.94
N LEU A 305 -14.50 7.93 -23.64
CA LEU A 305 -15.34 7.18 -22.70
C LEU A 305 -16.71 7.82 -22.49
N LEU A 306 -16.85 9.13 -22.57
CA LEU A 306 -18.17 9.80 -22.49
C LEU A 306 -19.01 9.53 -23.74
N GLU A 307 -18.37 9.57 -24.92
CA GLU A 307 -19.02 9.32 -26.21
C GLU A 307 -19.56 7.89 -26.29
N GLU A 308 -18.72 6.91 -25.97
CA GLU A 308 -19.12 5.51 -25.88
C GLU A 308 -20.17 5.24 -24.77
N ASP A 309 -20.25 6.09 -23.73
CA ASP A 309 -21.30 6.01 -22.69
C ASP A 309 -22.62 6.67 -23.14
N GLY A 310 -22.62 7.29 -24.32
CA GLY A 310 -23.75 8.04 -24.87
C GLY A 310 -23.90 9.45 -24.31
N ASN A 311 -23.00 9.90 -23.43
CA ASN A 311 -23.00 11.24 -22.85
C ASN A 311 -22.36 12.26 -23.80
N LYS A 312 -23.03 12.48 -24.93
CA LYS A 312 -22.55 13.33 -26.02
C LYS A 312 -22.33 14.79 -25.59
N ILE A 313 -23.19 15.32 -24.72
CA ILE A 313 -23.11 16.71 -24.25
C ILE A 313 -21.80 16.96 -23.50
N MET A 314 -21.48 16.10 -22.52
CA MET A 314 -20.22 16.20 -21.79
C MET A 314 -19.02 15.91 -22.69
N ALA A 315 -19.14 14.95 -23.63
CA ALA A 315 -18.07 14.68 -24.59
C ALA A 315 -17.73 15.92 -25.43
N ILE A 316 -18.76 16.64 -25.93
CA ILE A 316 -18.60 17.90 -26.65
C ILE A 316 -17.91 18.96 -25.78
N GLU A 317 -18.28 19.09 -24.50
CA GLU A 317 -17.62 20.02 -23.58
C GLU A 317 -16.12 19.73 -23.46
N VAL A 318 -15.76 18.46 -23.23
CA VAL A 318 -14.37 18.01 -23.09
C VAL A 318 -13.59 18.20 -24.39
N TYR A 319 -14.18 17.86 -25.54
CA TYR A 319 -13.55 18.06 -26.84
C TYR A 319 -13.36 19.54 -27.19
N ASN A 320 -14.31 20.42 -26.84
CA ASN A 320 -14.12 21.87 -26.98
C ASN A 320 -12.96 22.37 -26.11
N LYS A 321 -12.79 21.84 -24.89
CA LYS A 321 -11.61 22.14 -24.06
C LYS A 321 -10.31 21.66 -24.70
N ILE A 322 -10.30 20.49 -25.34
CA ILE A 322 -9.11 20.03 -26.08
C ILE A 322 -8.86 20.94 -27.28
N TYR A 323 -9.91 21.33 -28.01
CA TYR A 323 -9.81 22.20 -29.17
C TYR A 323 -9.26 23.59 -28.82
N SER A 324 -9.62 24.15 -27.66
CA SER A 324 -9.07 25.45 -27.23
C SER A 324 -7.57 25.39 -26.87
N ILE A 325 -7.06 24.21 -26.48
CA ILE A 325 -5.63 23.99 -26.19
C ILE A 325 -4.87 23.68 -27.49
N ASN A 326 -5.44 22.84 -28.36
CA ASN A 326 -4.82 22.37 -29.59
C ASN A 326 -5.85 22.32 -30.73
N PRO A 327 -6.07 23.44 -31.45
CA PRO A 327 -7.02 23.50 -32.54
C PRO A 327 -6.60 22.60 -33.70
N LYS A 328 -7.38 21.54 -33.93
CA LYS A 328 -7.21 20.61 -35.06
C LYS A 328 -8.49 20.51 -35.86
N LYS A 329 -8.34 20.46 -37.19
CA LYS A 329 -9.48 20.34 -38.10
C LYS A 329 -10.28 19.07 -37.83
N GLU A 330 -9.63 17.92 -37.62
CA GLU A 330 -10.32 16.66 -37.35
C GLU A 330 -11.14 16.71 -36.06
N LEU A 331 -10.62 17.39 -35.03
CA LEU A 331 -11.31 17.54 -33.75
C LEU A 331 -12.52 18.48 -33.88
N TYR A 332 -12.39 19.57 -34.63
CA TYR A 332 -13.51 20.46 -34.92
C TYR A 332 -14.64 19.70 -35.65
N GLU A 333 -14.30 18.94 -36.69
CA GLU A 333 -15.27 18.11 -37.43
C GLU A 333 -15.94 17.08 -36.52
N LYS A 334 -15.19 16.46 -35.62
CA LYS A 334 -15.73 15.53 -34.60
C LYS A 334 -16.72 16.22 -33.67
N ILE A 335 -16.38 17.41 -33.16
CA ILE A 335 -17.27 18.20 -32.30
C ILE A 335 -18.57 18.55 -33.02
N GLU A 336 -18.49 19.01 -34.27
CA GLU A 336 -19.68 19.35 -35.06
C GLU A 336 -20.56 18.12 -35.33
N ASN A 337 -19.96 16.97 -35.64
CA ASN A 337 -20.71 15.71 -35.76
C ASN A 337 -21.45 15.36 -34.48
N LEU A 338 -20.77 15.40 -33.34
CA LEU A 338 -21.39 15.08 -32.05
C LEU A 338 -22.51 16.05 -31.69
N LYS A 339 -22.37 17.35 -32.00
CA LYS A 339 -23.44 18.33 -31.82
C LYS A 339 -24.67 17.93 -32.62
N ILE A 340 -24.51 17.66 -33.93
CA ILE A 340 -25.60 17.24 -34.82
C ILE A 340 -26.29 15.98 -34.30
N GLU A 341 -25.53 15.02 -33.79
CA GLU A 341 -26.09 13.78 -33.25
C GLU A 341 -26.75 13.94 -31.86
N ALA A 342 -26.38 14.98 -31.12
CA ALA A 342 -26.95 15.31 -29.81
C ALA A 342 -28.21 16.19 -29.92
N MET A 343 -28.46 16.79 -31.10
CA MET A 343 -29.64 17.63 -31.33
C MET A 343 -30.93 16.83 -31.14
N GLY A 344 -31.88 17.43 -30.42
CA GLY A 344 -33.23 16.90 -30.26
C GLY A 344 -34.02 16.99 -31.56
N ASN A 345 -35.05 16.15 -31.71
CA ASN A 345 -35.91 16.19 -32.91
C ASN A 345 -36.56 17.57 -33.11
N ASP A 346 -36.96 18.24 -32.02
CA ASP A 346 -37.59 19.57 -32.07
C ASP A 346 -36.61 20.65 -32.53
N GLU A 347 -35.34 20.56 -32.10
CA GLU A 347 -34.27 21.47 -32.48
C GLU A 347 -33.94 21.33 -33.98
N ILE A 348 -33.82 20.07 -34.45
CA ILE A 348 -33.64 19.77 -35.87
C ILE A 348 -34.81 20.33 -36.69
N LEU A 349 -36.04 20.10 -36.23
CA LEU A 349 -37.24 20.53 -36.93
C LEU A 349 -37.35 22.06 -36.99
N ALA A 350 -37.01 22.77 -35.91
CA ALA A 350 -36.97 24.23 -35.88
C ALA A 350 -35.96 24.79 -36.89
N GLU A 351 -34.75 24.23 -36.93
CA GLU A 351 -33.71 24.60 -37.88
C GLU A 351 -34.12 24.32 -39.34
N MET A 352 -34.73 23.16 -39.61
CA MET A 352 -35.22 22.84 -40.95
C MET A 352 -36.34 23.79 -41.42
N LYS A 353 -37.24 24.21 -40.51
CA LYS A 353 -38.29 25.20 -40.81
C LYS A 353 -37.71 26.57 -41.10
N LEU A 354 -36.78 27.03 -40.25
CA LEU A 354 -36.10 28.32 -40.41
C LEU A 354 -35.42 28.43 -41.79
N ARG A 355 -34.82 27.33 -42.24
CA ARG A 355 -34.03 27.26 -43.48
C ARG A 355 -34.86 26.87 -44.72
N GLY A 356 -36.17 26.66 -44.59
CA GLY A 356 -37.09 26.38 -45.70
C GLY A 356 -37.06 24.94 -46.23
N PHE A 357 -36.56 23.98 -45.47
CA PHE A 357 -36.49 22.56 -45.90
C PHE A 357 -37.76 21.76 -45.61
N VAL A 358 -38.59 22.23 -44.70
CA VAL A 358 -39.87 21.60 -44.34
C VAL A 358 -40.95 22.66 -44.15
N GLU A 359 -42.21 22.23 -44.28
CA GLU A 359 -43.38 23.07 -44.05
C GLU A 359 -43.42 23.61 -42.61
N LYS A 360 -43.93 24.84 -42.43
CA LYS A 360 -43.96 25.52 -41.13
C LYS A 360 -44.80 24.78 -40.10
N GLU A 361 -45.85 24.12 -40.57
CA GLU A 361 -46.85 23.39 -39.79
C GLU A 361 -46.38 21.97 -39.43
N LYS A 362 -45.27 21.48 -40.01
CA LYS A 362 -44.78 20.12 -39.74
C LYS A 362 -44.43 19.94 -38.27
N VAL A 363 -44.97 18.91 -37.62
CA VAL A 363 -44.77 18.67 -36.17
C VAL A 363 -43.90 17.43 -35.91
N VAL A 364 -43.82 16.50 -36.86
CA VAL A 364 -43.10 15.23 -36.71
C VAL A 364 -41.91 15.16 -37.67
N LEU A 365 -40.74 14.81 -37.14
CA LEU A 365 -39.52 14.58 -37.92
C LEU A 365 -39.49 13.13 -38.45
N SER A 366 -39.56 12.95 -39.77
CA SER A 366 -39.45 11.64 -40.40
C SER A 366 -37.99 11.19 -40.58
N PRO A 367 -37.73 9.89 -40.81
CA PRO A 367 -36.38 9.41 -41.14
C PRO A 367 -35.76 10.10 -42.37
N GLN A 368 -36.56 10.42 -43.39
CA GLN A 368 -36.11 11.15 -44.57
C GLN A 368 -35.74 12.60 -44.26
N ASP A 369 -36.49 13.27 -43.38
CA ASP A 369 -36.14 14.63 -42.94
C ASP A 369 -34.79 14.62 -42.19
N LYS A 370 -34.57 13.61 -41.36
CA LYS A 370 -33.32 13.45 -40.62
C LYS A 370 -32.13 13.20 -41.57
N LYS A 371 -32.30 12.35 -42.59
CA LYS A 371 -31.30 12.17 -43.66
C LYS A 371 -31.03 13.47 -44.41
N LEU A 372 -32.07 14.24 -44.74
CA LEU A 372 -31.94 15.54 -45.40
C LEU A 372 -31.15 16.52 -44.51
N PHE A 373 -31.45 16.59 -43.22
CA PHE A 373 -30.72 17.41 -42.26
C PHE A 373 -29.23 17.06 -42.19
N TYR A 374 -28.91 15.76 -42.21
CA TYR A 374 -27.53 15.29 -42.26
C TYR A 374 -26.84 15.62 -43.59
N SER A 375 -27.54 15.52 -44.72
CA SER A 375 -27.02 15.98 -46.03
C SER A 375 -26.68 17.47 -46.02
N ILE A 376 -27.56 18.32 -45.48
CA ILE A 376 -27.33 19.76 -45.32
C ILE A 376 -26.07 19.99 -44.50
N SER A 377 -25.95 19.31 -43.37
CA SER A 377 -24.80 19.42 -42.48
C SER A 377 -23.49 18.94 -43.11
N ILE A 378 -23.53 17.91 -43.96
CA ILE A 378 -22.37 17.46 -44.75
C ILE A 378 -21.91 18.56 -45.71
N PHE A 379 -22.85 19.23 -46.38
CA PHE A 379 -22.53 20.32 -47.30
C PHE A 379 -21.93 21.54 -46.61
N GLU A 380 -22.53 21.97 -45.51
CA GLU A 380 -22.02 23.11 -44.73
C GLU A 380 -20.56 22.89 -44.30
N ARG A 381 -20.21 21.67 -43.89
CA ARG A 381 -18.82 21.29 -43.52
C ARG A 381 -17.87 21.18 -44.70
N ASN A 382 -18.40 20.93 -45.90
CA ASN A 382 -17.62 20.81 -47.14
C ASN A 382 -17.67 22.10 -47.96
N ASN A 383 -17.59 23.25 -47.28
CA ASN A 383 -17.47 24.59 -47.86
C ASN A 383 -18.61 24.99 -48.82
N ALA A 384 -19.81 24.41 -48.69
CA ALA A 384 -20.93 24.77 -49.56
C ALA A 384 -21.28 26.27 -49.50
N ILE A 385 -21.25 26.83 -48.29
CA ILE A 385 -21.56 28.25 -48.07
C ILE A 385 -20.50 29.13 -48.72
N GLU A 386 -19.22 28.82 -48.53
CA GLU A 386 -18.11 29.55 -49.18
C GLU A 386 -18.21 29.47 -50.71
N TRP A 387 -18.52 28.29 -51.24
CA TRP A 387 -18.72 28.10 -52.67
C TRP A 387 -19.89 28.93 -53.20
N LEU A 388 -21.03 28.94 -52.48
CA LEU A 388 -22.21 29.72 -52.86
C LEU A 388 -21.92 31.23 -52.85
N THR A 389 -21.33 31.74 -51.76
CA THR A 389 -21.04 33.18 -51.62
C THR A 389 -20.03 33.67 -52.65
N LYS A 390 -19.07 32.83 -53.04
CA LYS A 390 -18.08 33.15 -54.08
C LYS A 390 -18.65 33.04 -55.51
N THR A 391 -19.47 32.04 -55.78
CA THR A 391 -19.95 31.74 -57.14
C THR A 391 -21.18 32.58 -57.52
N TYR A 392 -22.03 32.88 -56.54
CA TYR A 392 -23.29 33.61 -56.73
C TYR A 392 -23.37 34.83 -55.80
N PRO A 393 -22.42 35.80 -55.91
CA PRO A 393 -22.44 36.97 -55.07
C PRO A 393 -23.72 37.78 -55.31
N GLY A 394 -24.41 38.16 -54.23
CA GLY A 394 -25.64 38.98 -54.29
C GLY A 394 -26.94 38.23 -54.58
N TYR A 395 -26.92 36.91 -54.78
CA TYR A 395 -28.15 36.13 -54.90
C TYR A 395 -28.83 35.97 -53.54
N ALA A 396 -30.07 36.45 -53.44
CA ALA A 396 -30.90 36.29 -52.25
C ALA A 396 -31.31 34.82 -52.02
N ASN A 397 -31.60 34.47 -50.77
CA ASN A 397 -32.18 33.19 -50.35
C ASN A 397 -31.32 31.93 -50.57
N LEU A 398 -30.03 32.06 -50.94
CA LEU A 398 -29.12 30.89 -50.99
C LEU A 398 -28.60 30.48 -49.61
N THR A 399 -28.56 31.43 -48.68
CA THR A 399 -28.14 31.25 -47.29
C THR A 399 -29.05 32.03 -46.36
N VAL A 400 -29.20 31.56 -45.12
CA VAL A 400 -29.94 32.23 -44.06
C VAL A 400 -29.05 32.37 -42.83
N LYS A 401 -29.27 33.37 -41.98
CA LYS A 401 -28.59 33.44 -40.68
C LYS A 401 -29.41 32.68 -39.64
N ASN A 402 -28.76 31.81 -38.87
CA ASN A 402 -29.39 31.21 -37.70
C ASN A 402 -29.50 32.22 -36.54
N GLU A 403 -30.07 31.81 -35.40
CA GLU A 403 -30.22 32.64 -34.21
C GLU A 403 -28.89 33.19 -33.67
N LYS A 404 -27.77 32.50 -33.96
CA LYS A 404 -26.42 32.91 -33.57
C LYS A 404 -25.75 33.85 -34.59
N GLY A 405 -26.46 34.20 -35.67
CA GLY A 405 -25.95 35.04 -36.76
C GLY A 405 -25.03 34.33 -37.74
N GLU A 406 -24.84 33.01 -37.61
CA GLU A 406 -24.03 32.20 -38.51
C GLU A 406 -24.76 32.00 -39.83
N LEU A 407 -24.05 32.15 -40.95
CA LEU A 407 -24.59 31.76 -42.25
C LEU A 407 -24.80 30.24 -42.27
N LYS A 408 -26.00 29.84 -42.67
CA LYS A 408 -26.44 28.46 -42.89
C LYS A 408 -27.01 28.32 -44.28
N LEU A 409 -26.99 27.11 -44.80
CA LEU A 409 -27.52 26.77 -46.12
C LEU A 409 -29.05 26.89 -46.10
N ALA A 410 -29.62 27.62 -47.06
CA ALA A 410 -31.07 27.63 -47.29
C ALA A 410 -31.46 26.61 -48.37
N PHE A 411 -32.75 26.31 -48.50
CA PHE A 411 -33.26 25.29 -49.43
C PHE A 411 -32.79 25.49 -50.88
N GLU A 412 -32.84 26.72 -51.40
CA GLU A 412 -32.42 27.05 -52.77
C GLU A 412 -30.91 26.85 -52.95
N GLY A 413 -30.12 27.31 -51.97
CA GLY A 413 -28.66 27.12 -51.95
C GLY A 413 -28.28 25.64 -51.88
N TYR A 414 -28.99 24.85 -51.09
CA TYR A 414 -28.82 23.40 -51.02
C TYR A 414 -29.05 22.73 -52.36
N ASN A 415 -30.15 23.04 -53.04
CA ASN A 415 -30.45 22.44 -54.34
C ASN A 415 -29.40 22.79 -55.40
N LEU A 416 -28.89 24.02 -55.36
CA LEU A 416 -27.85 24.49 -56.26
C LEU A 416 -26.52 23.76 -56.00
N TYR A 417 -26.12 23.67 -54.73
CA TYR A 417 -24.91 22.96 -54.34
C TYR A 417 -25.02 21.46 -54.58
N LEU A 418 -26.18 20.86 -54.32
CA LEU A 418 -26.46 19.45 -54.61
C LEU A 418 -26.26 19.14 -56.09
N LYS A 419 -26.75 20.00 -56.99
CA LYS A 419 -26.53 19.84 -58.43
C LYS A 419 -25.04 19.92 -58.78
N TYR A 420 -24.34 20.91 -58.25
CA TYR A 420 -22.89 21.07 -58.45
C TYR A 420 -22.11 19.85 -57.97
N ILE A 421 -22.29 19.44 -56.73
CA ILE A 421 -21.53 18.36 -56.12
C ILE A 421 -21.87 17.00 -56.74
N SER A 422 -23.11 16.80 -57.19
CA SER A 422 -23.49 15.59 -57.94
C SER A 422 -22.73 15.48 -59.26
N GLN A 423 -22.54 16.59 -59.97
CA GLN A 423 -21.69 16.61 -61.17
C GLN A 423 -20.22 16.34 -60.85
N GLN A 424 -19.71 16.85 -59.72
CA GLN A 424 -18.34 16.56 -59.28
C GLN A 424 -18.17 15.08 -58.92
N ALA A 425 -19.15 14.47 -58.23
CA ALA A 425 -19.13 13.06 -57.90
C ALA A 425 -19.19 12.17 -59.15
N ILE A 426 -20.04 12.51 -60.12
CA ILE A 426 -20.07 11.83 -61.43
C ILE A 426 -18.69 11.81 -62.07
N LYS A 427 -18.03 12.98 -62.16
CA LYS A 427 -16.67 13.10 -62.72
C LYS A 427 -15.65 12.30 -61.92
N HIS A 428 -15.76 12.33 -60.59
CA HIS A 428 -14.86 11.61 -59.70
C HIS A 428 -14.99 10.09 -59.88
N PHE A 429 -16.20 9.55 -59.89
CA PHE A 429 -16.45 8.12 -60.09
C PHE A 429 -16.02 7.66 -61.49
N GLN A 430 -16.29 8.46 -62.54
CA GLN A 430 -15.81 8.17 -63.90
C GLN A 430 -14.29 8.14 -63.98
N LYS A 431 -13.60 9.08 -63.32
CA LYS A 431 -12.14 9.10 -63.21
C LYS A 431 -11.59 7.84 -62.51
N ASN A 432 -12.35 7.28 -61.58
CA ASN A 432 -12.05 6.04 -60.90
C ASN A 432 -12.64 4.80 -61.61
N ASN A 433 -12.76 4.85 -62.94
CA ASN A 433 -13.15 3.73 -63.82
C ASN A 433 -14.58 3.19 -63.61
N VAL A 434 -15.48 3.94 -62.98
CA VAL A 434 -16.91 3.58 -63.01
C VAL A 434 -17.47 3.83 -64.41
N ILE A 435 -17.92 2.76 -65.05
CA ILE A 435 -18.48 2.81 -66.41
C ILE A 435 -19.76 3.66 -66.42
N PRO A 436 -19.94 4.59 -67.37
CA PRO A 436 -21.09 5.50 -67.42
C PRO A 436 -22.47 4.82 -67.32
N ASN A 437 -22.64 3.65 -67.93
CA ASN A 437 -23.89 2.89 -67.92
C ASN A 437 -24.28 2.37 -66.53
N PHE A 438 -23.31 2.19 -65.63
CA PHE A 438 -23.53 1.69 -64.27
C PHE A 438 -23.55 2.80 -63.21
N LEU A 439 -23.16 4.02 -63.57
CA LEU A 439 -22.98 5.13 -62.64
C LEU A 439 -24.26 5.44 -61.85
N PHE A 440 -25.41 5.51 -62.53
CA PHE A 440 -26.71 5.76 -61.89
C PHE A 440 -27.38 4.51 -61.31
N ARG A 441 -26.67 3.37 -61.31
CA ARG A 441 -27.08 2.10 -60.66
C ARG A 441 -26.15 1.71 -59.52
N LEU A 442 -25.22 2.60 -59.15
CA LEU A 442 -24.32 2.38 -58.03
C LEU A 442 -25.14 2.25 -56.74
N LEU A 443 -24.77 1.26 -55.94
CA LEU A 443 -25.33 0.98 -54.64
C LEU A 443 -24.24 1.11 -53.57
N ASP A 444 -24.63 1.53 -52.37
CA ASP A 444 -23.78 1.40 -51.19
C ASP A 444 -23.71 -0.07 -50.72
N GLU A 445 -22.95 -0.33 -49.65
CA GLU A 445 -22.79 -1.67 -49.05
C GLU A 445 -24.11 -2.26 -48.53
N ASN A 446 -25.13 -1.44 -48.32
CA ASN A 446 -26.45 -1.85 -47.84
C ASN A 446 -27.49 -1.94 -48.96
N GLY A 447 -27.10 -1.75 -50.23
CA GLY A 447 -27.99 -1.80 -51.38
C GLY A 447 -28.79 -0.51 -51.63
N ASN A 448 -28.42 0.61 -51.02
CA ASN A 448 -29.05 1.91 -51.26
C ASN A 448 -28.44 2.61 -52.47
N MET A 449 -29.29 3.25 -53.28
CA MET A 449 -28.85 4.00 -54.46
C MET A 449 -27.97 5.20 -54.10
N ILE A 450 -26.85 5.36 -54.81
CA ILE A 450 -25.94 6.52 -54.68
C ILE A 450 -26.51 7.78 -55.34
N PHE A 451 -27.25 7.60 -56.44
CA PHE A 451 -27.90 8.69 -57.16
C PHE A 451 -29.41 8.48 -57.21
N ASP A 452 -30.17 9.57 -57.12
CA ASP A 452 -31.60 9.58 -57.37
C ASP A 452 -31.91 9.47 -58.88
N SER A 453 -33.20 9.37 -59.22
CA SER A 453 -33.66 9.28 -60.62
C SER A 453 -33.35 10.53 -61.45
N LYS A 454 -32.99 11.65 -60.82
CA LYS A 454 -32.58 12.90 -61.47
C LYS A 454 -31.05 13.04 -61.55
N GLY A 455 -30.30 12.00 -61.19
CA GLY A 455 -28.84 11.98 -61.21
C GLY A 455 -28.20 12.84 -60.11
N ARG A 456 -28.92 13.12 -59.02
CA ARG A 456 -28.42 13.85 -57.85
C ARG A 456 -27.99 12.87 -56.77
N LEU A 457 -26.95 13.20 -56.01
CA LEU A 457 -26.52 12.35 -54.91
C LEU A 457 -27.63 12.20 -53.86
N THR A 458 -27.87 10.97 -53.44
CA THR A 458 -28.66 10.65 -52.25
C THR A 458 -27.82 10.93 -50.99
N TYR A 459 -28.43 10.80 -49.80
CA TYR A 459 -27.67 10.88 -48.55
C TYR A 459 -26.54 9.83 -48.49
N GLU A 460 -26.86 8.60 -48.88
CA GLU A 460 -25.91 7.48 -48.97
C GLU A 460 -24.84 7.79 -50.01
N GLY A 461 -25.22 8.38 -51.14
CA GLY A 461 -24.27 8.82 -52.16
C GLY A 461 -23.33 9.93 -51.69
N LEU A 462 -23.78 10.84 -50.84
CA LEU A 462 -22.93 11.87 -50.23
C LEU A 462 -21.88 11.25 -49.32
N ILE A 463 -22.28 10.30 -48.47
CA ILE A 463 -21.35 9.58 -47.61
C ILE A 463 -20.30 8.86 -48.46
N ALA A 464 -20.74 8.11 -49.47
CA ALA A 464 -19.85 7.36 -50.34
C ALA A 464 -18.88 8.28 -51.10
N TYR A 465 -19.37 9.39 -51.65
CA TYR A 465 -18.55 10.33 -52.40
C TYR A 465 -17.47 11.00 -51.53
N TYR A 466 -17.84 11.53 -50.36
CA TYR A 466 -16.86 12.19 -49.49
C TYR A 466 -15.85 11.18 -48.91
N LYS A 467 -16.31 9.96 -48.57
CA LYS A 467 -15.40 8.86 -48.19
C LYS A 467 -14.39 8.55 -49.30
N ALA A 468 -14.86 8.35 -50.54
CA ALA A 468 -14.01 8.05 -51.69
C ALA A 468 -13.04 9.20 -52.02
N LYS A 469 -13.48 10.44 -51.83
CA LYS A 469 -12.63 11.63 -52.03
C LYS A 469 -11.47 11.69 -51.03
N ASP A 470 -11.70 11.27 -49.79
CA ASP A 470 -10.68 11.27 -48.73
C ASP A 470 -9.74 10.07 -48.83
N THR A 471 -10.25 8.89 -49.18
CA THR A 471 -9.46 7.65 -49.27
C THR A 471 -8.82 7.40 -50.63
N GLY A 472 -9.33 8.05 -51.68
CA GLY A 472 -8.99 7.77 -53.07
C GLY A 472 -9.47 6.40 -53.56
N LYS A 473 -10.35 5.73 -52.81
CA LYS A 473 -10.85 4.37 -53.07
C LYS A 473 -12.36 4.31 -53.05
#